data_AF-A0A352VS60-F1
#
_entry.id   AF-A0A352VS60-F1
#
_cell.length_a   1.000
_cell.length_b   1.000
_cell.length_c   1.000
_cell.angle_alpha   90.00
_cell.angle_beta   90.00
_cell.angle_gamma   90.00
#
_symmetry.space_group_name_H-M   'P 1'
#
loop_
_entity.id
_entity.type
_entity.pdbx_description
1 polymer ?
#
loop_
_entity_poly.entity_id
_entity_poly.type
_entity_poly.pdbx_seq_one_letter_code
_entity_poly.pdbx_strand_id
1 'polypeptide(L)' 'VEMEALTAVSVALLTVYDMVKAVDRGMRIGGIALLSKEGGASGTWLRDSGESGE' A
#
# COMPACT_ATOMS: atom_id res chain seq x y z
N VAL A 1 -12.37 6.93 1.49
CA VAL A 1 -12.25 5.58 0.88
C VAL A 1 -10.84 5.03 1.07
N GLU A 2 -10.36 5.09 2.30
CA GLU A 2 -8.99 4.68 2.65
C GLU A 2 -8.83 3.17 2.58
N MET A 3 -9.85 2.43 3.03
CA MET A 3 -9.84 0.97 3.06
C MET A 3 -9.88 0.38 1.66
N GLU A 4 -10.62 0.99 0.75
CA GLU A 4 -10.71 0.57 -0.65
C GLU A 4 -9.35 0.74 -1.34
N ALA A 5 -8.66 1.87 -1.11
CA ALA A 5 -7.33 2.11 -1.66
C ALA A 5 -6.29 1.10 -1.12
N LEU A 6 -6.27 0.88 0.20
CA LEU A 6 -5.34 -0.07 0.84
C LEU A 6 -5.63 -1.53 0.45
N THR A 7 -6.90 -1.89 0.30
CA THR A 7 -7.28 -3.23 -0.14
C THR A 7 -6.91 -3.45 -1.60
N ALA A 8 -7.16 -2.47 -2.47
CA ALA A 8 -6.84 -2.57 -3.90
C ALA A 8 -5.34 -2.79 -4.12
N VAL A 9 -4.47 -2.01 -3.46
CA VAL A 9 -3.02 -2.19 -3.59
C VAL A 9 -2.56 -3.54 -3.00
N SER A 10 -3.16 -3.99 -1.90
CA SER A 10 -2.84 -5.30 -1.31
C SER A 10 -3.17 -6.44 -2.26
N VAL A 11 -4.35 -6.43 -2.87
CA VAL A 11 -4.77 -7.45 -3.85
C VAL A 11 -3.90 -7.41 -5.11
N ALA A 12 -3.55 -6.21 -5.60
CA ALA A 12 -2.64 -6.06 -6.73
C ALA A 12 -1.26 -6.66 -6.42
N LEU A 13 -0.69 -6.39 -5.24
CA LEU A 13 0.60 -6.94 -4.83
C LEU A 13 0.55 -8.46 -4.62
N LEU A 14 -0.55 -9.00 -4.08
CA LEU A 14 -0.77 -10.44 -4.00
C LEU A 14 -0.85 -11.09 -5.38
N THR A 15 -1.46 -10.40 -6.35
CA THR A 15 -1.50 -10.86 -7.75
C THR A 15 -0.10 -10.91 -8.35
N VAL A 16 0.73 -9.89 -8.10
CA VAL A 16 2.14 -9.89 -8.52
C VAL A 16 2.89 -11.05 -7.86
N TYR A 17 2.74 -11.23 -6.54
CA TYR A 17 3.34 -12.35 -5.82
C TYR A 17 2.93 -13.68 -6.47
N ASP A 18 1.65 -13.86 -6.80
CA ASP A 18 1.16 -15.08 -7.45
C ASP A 18 1.84 -15.37 -8.80
N MET A 19 2.11 -14.34 -9.60
CA MET A 19 2.78 -14.48 -10.90
C MET A 19 4.27 -14.82 -10.78
N VAL A 20 4.96 -14.36 -9.73
CA VAL A 20 6.42 -14.48 -9.60
C VAL A 20 6.89 -15.43 -8.49
N LYS A 21 6.00 -15.99 -7.68
CA LYS A 21 6.31 -16.92 -6.57
C LYS A 21 7.13 -18.15 -6.96
N ALA A 22 7.15 -18.51 -8.24
CA ALA A 22 7.96 -19.63 -8.73
C ALA A 22 9.45 -19.28 -8.81
N VAL A 23 9.80 -18.00 -8.96
CA VAL A 23 11.18 -17.51 -9.06
C VAL A 23 11.77 -17.32 -7.66
N ASP A 24 11.02 -16.68 -6.77
CA ASP A 24 11.41 -16.48 -5.37
C ASP A 24 10.18 -16.60 -4.47
N ARG A 25 10.23 -17.52 -3.50
CA ARG A 25 9.16 -17.72 -2.51
C ARG A 25 9.36 -16.85 -1.25
N GLY A 26 10.55 -16.31 -1.05
CA GLY A 26 10.93 -15.49 0.10
C GLY A 26 10.56 -14.01 -0.04
N MET A 27 9.99 -13.60 -1.17
CA MET A 27 9.59 -12.21 -1.40
C MET A 27 8.65 -11.70 -0.31
N ARG A 28 8.84 -10.43 0.07
CA ARG A 28 8.01 -9.74 1.07
C ARG A 28 7.28 -8.58 0.42
N ILE A 29 5.99 -8.48 0.71
CA ILE A 29 5.19 -7.30 0.40
C ILE A 29 5.32 -6.33 1.58
N GLY A 30 5.76 -5.11 1.33
CA GLY A 30 6.00 -4.09 2.36
C GLY A 30 5.69 -2.68 1.84
N GLY A 31 5.84 -1.67 2.70
CA GLY A 31 5.65 -0.26 2.32
C GLY A 31 4.21 0.14 1.99
N ILE A 32 3.21 -0.69 2.33
CA ILE A 32 1.80 -0.37 2.08
C ILE A 32 1.35 0.72 3.04
N ALA A 33 0.87 1.84 2.49
CA ALA A 33 0.38 2.95 3.28
C ALA A 33 -0.53 3.89 2.49
N LEU A 34 -1.34 4.63 3.22
CA LEU A 34 -2.09 5.77 2.69
C LEU A 34 -1.15 6.96 2.51
N LEU A 35 -1.10 7.53 1.30
CA LEU A 35 -0.28 8.69 0.98
C LEU A 35 -1.05 10.00 1.12
N SER A 36 -2.30 10.00 0.69
CA SER A 36 -3.20 11.14 0.81
C SER A 36 -4.64 10.68 0.96
N LYS A 37 -5.47 11.54 1.55
CA LYS A 37 -6.91 11.43 1.58
C LYS A 37 -7.49 12.82 1.51
N GLU A 38 -8.47 13.01 0.65
CA GLU A 38 -9.23 14.26 0.57
C GLU A 38 -10.70 14.01 0.91
N GLY A 39 -11.32 14.97 1.59
CA GLY A 39 -12.73 14.97 1.92
C GLY A 39 -13.11 14.33 3.26
N GLY A 40 -14.39 14.50 3.62
CA GLY A 40 -14.92 14.21 4.95
C GLY A 40 -14.69 15.33 5.95
N ALA A 41 -15.15 15.15 7.19
CA ALA A 41 -15.00 16.15 8.26
C ALA A 41 -13.54 16.49 8.58
N SER A 42 -12.62 15.57 8.26
CA SER A 42 -11.18 15.69 8.50
C SER A 42 -10.44 16.57 7.50
N GLY A 43 -11.06 16.93 6.37
CA GLY A 43 -10.40 17.67 5.29
C GLY A 43 -9.32 16.86 4.55
N THR A 44 -8.30 17.55 4.05
CA THR A 44 -7.16 16.94 3.34
C THR A 44 -6.11 16.45 4.34
N TRP A 45 -5.77 15.18 4.25
CA TRP A 45 -4.67 14.56 4.96
C TRP A 45 -3.60 14.14 3.95
N LEU A 46 -2.34 14.47 4.26
CA LEU A 46 -1.17 14.06 3.49
C LEU A 46 -0.20 13.38 4.46
N ARG A 47 0.35 12.25 4.06
CA ARG A 47 1.43 11.61 4.81
C ARG A 47 2.65 12.53 4.80
N ASP A 48 3.15 12.84 5.99
CA ASP A 48 4.43 13.52 6.13
C ASP A 48 5.53 12.59 5.61
N SER A 49 6.36 13.07 4.68
CA SER A 49 7.48 12.35 4.10
C SER A 49 8.65 12.28 5.10
N GLY A 50 8.39 11.75 6.30
CA GLY A 50 9.42 11.28 7.20
C GLY A 50 9.90 9.92 6.71
N GLU A 51 10.90 9.92 5.83
CA GLU A 51 11.60 8.70 5.42
C GLU A 51 12.22 8.01 6.65
N SER A 52 11.50 7.05 7.21
CA SER A 52 12.06 5.95 8.01
C SER A 52 11.79 4.66 7.24
N GLY A 53 12.51 4.50 6.13
CA GLY A 53 12.59 3.25 5.40
C GLY A 53 13.64 2.36 6.04
N GLU A 54 13.20 1.23 6.60
CA GLU A 54 14.02 0.04 6.89
C GLU A 54 13.46 -1.13 6.08
#